data_AF-A0A9W8I4B1-F1
#
_entry.id   AF-A0A9W8I4B1-F1
#
_cell.length_a   1.000
_cell.length_b   1.000
_cell.length_c   1.000
_cell.angle_alpha   90.00
_cell.angle_beta   90.00
_cell.angle_gamma   90.00
#
_symmetry.space_group_name_H-M   'P 1'
#
loop_
_entity.id
_entity.type
_entity.pdbx_description
1 polymer ?
#
loop_
_entity_poly.entity_id
_entity_poly.type
_entity_poly.pdbx_seq_one_letter_code
_entity_poly.pdbx_strand_id
1 'polypeptide(L)'
;MYLNHDLVTRAVSSLLTHAEKKGENEDSTNLLGTGVESMQLIVTVKKISHKMQKKPYRLPLRNRLYEEPSSVCLIIKNHDEEHVEKLKNLGISVIKEIVSVMDMKTKYHSFEARRALMNSHDLFLTDDRIINSLPKILGAKFYMRNKIPGSVNLKAKNLQ
;
A
#
# COMPACT_ATOMS: atom_id res chain seq x y z
N MET A 1 4.74 6.26 28.31
CA MET A 1 3.27 6.32 28.12
C MET A 1 2.87 4.96 27.59
N TYR A 2 2.22 4.14 28.41
CA TYR A 2 1.86 2.77 28.04
C TYR A 2 0.37 2.73 27.67
N LEU A 3 0.06 2.09 26.55
CA LEU A 3 -1.31 1.87 26.12
C LEU A 3 -1.90 0.72 26.95
N ASN A 4 -3.11 0.90 27.49
CA ASN A 4 -3.78 -0.15 28.26
C ASN A 4 -4.27 -1.25 27.30
N HIS A 5 -3.66 -2.42 27.39
CA HIS A 5 -3.97 -3.55 26.51
C HIS A 5 -5.42 -4.04 26.67
N ASP A 6 -5.93 -4.12 27.90
CA ASP A 6 -7.28 -4.64 28.17
C ASP A 6 -8.36 -3.76 27.54
N LEU A 7 -8.16 -2.43 27.58
CA LEU A 7 -9.07 -1.48 26.97
C LEU A 7 -9.06 -1.61 25.45
N VAL A 8 -7.88 -1.82 24.85
CA VAL A 8 -7.75 -2.05 23.40
C VAL A 8 -8.46 -3.33 22.99
N THR A 9 -8.27 -4.43 23.73
CA THR A 9 -8.93 -5.71 23.43
C THR A 9 -10.46 -5.58 23.50
N ARG A 10 -10.98 -4.92 24.54
CA ARG A 10 -12.43 -4.66 24.66
C ARG A 10 -12.95 -3.82 23.49
N ALA A 11 -12.27 -2.71 23.18
CA ALA A 11 -12.67 -1.84 22.09
C ALA A 11 -12.68 -2.57 20.74
N VAL A 12 -11.67 -3.40 20.45
CA VAL A 12 -11.62 -4.20 19.22
C VAL A 12 -12.74 -5.22 19.17
N SER A 13 -13.02 -5.92 20.28
CA SER A 13 -14.12 -6.90 20.34
C SER A 13 -15.50 -6.25 20.10
N SER A 14 -15.75 -5.09 20.72
CA SER A 14 -16.99 -4.33 20.50
C SER A 14 -17.10 -3.83 19.05
N LEU A 15 -15.99 -3.38 18.45
CA LEU A 15 -15.97 -2.92 17.07
C LEU A 15 -16.24 -4.06 16.08
N LEU A 16 -15.69 -5.25 16.32
CA LEU A 16 -15.95 -6.45 15.51
C LEU A 16 -17.45 -6.81 15.56
N THR A 17 -18.03 -6.91 16.75
CA THR A 17 -19.47 -7.20 16.90
C THR A 17 -20.39 -6.14 16.29
N HIS A 18 -19.94 -4.89 16.23
CA HIS A 18 -20.69 -3.82 15.58
C HIS A 18 -20.59 -3.91 14.06
N ALA A 19 -19.41 -4.25 13.53
CA ALA A 19 -19.19 -4.44 12.10
C ALA A 19 -20.08 -5.59 11.56
N GLU A 20 -20.12 -6.73 12.24
CA GLU A 20 -20.96 -7.88 11.87
C GLU A 20 -22.45 -7.51 11.82
N LYS A 21 -22.97 -6.84 12.86
CA LYS A 21 -24.37 -6.36 12.88
C LYS A 21 -24.68 -5.34 11.80
N LYS A 22 -23.68 -4.55 11.39
CA LYS A 22 -23.85 -3.55 10.34
C LYS A 22 -23.83 -4.20 8.95
N GLY A 23 -23.00 -5.22 8.75
CA GLY A 23 -22.97 -6.05 7.55
C GLY A 23 -24.34 -6.65 7.24
N GLU A 24 -24.99 -7.27 8.22
CA GLU A 24 -26.35 -7.85 8.05
C GLU A 24 -27.39 -6.81 7.58
N ASN A 25 -27.28 -5.56 8.03
CA ASN A 25 -28.19 -4.49 7.62
C ASN A 25 -27.83 -3.93 6.23
N GLU A 26 -26.54 -3.77 5.92
CA GLU A 26 -26.07 -3.24 4.63
C GLU A 26 -26.25 -4.25 3.47
N ASP A 27 -26.11 -5.55 3.74
CA ASP A 27 -26.31 -6.64 2.75
C ASP A 27 -27.75 -6.69 2.21
N SER A 28 -28.73 -6.24 3.01
CA SER A 28 -30.12 -6.12 2.55
C SER A 28 -30.34 -4.96 1.56
N THR A 29 -29.43 -3.98 1.54
CA THR A 29 -29.54 -2.75 0.74
C THR A 29 -28.56 -2.68 -0.44
N ASN A 30 -27.43 -3.39 -0.38
CA ASN A 30 -26.36 -3.33 -1.39
C ASN A 30 -26.10 -4.69 -2.04
N LEU A 31 -26.71 -4.93 -3.21
CA LEU A 31 -26.62 -6.18 -3.99
C LEU A 31 -25.21 -6.45 -4.57
N LEU A 32 -24.39 -5.41 -4.72
CA LEU A 32 -23.01 -5.52 -5.16
C LEU A 32 -22.13 -5.47 -3.90
N GLY A 33 -21.90 -6.63 -3.28
CA GLY A 33 -21.04 -6.78 -2.11
C GLY A 33 -19.70 -6.07 -2.31
N THR A 34 -19.59 -4.85 -1.79
CA THR A 34 -18.49 -3.92 -2.02
C THR A 34 -17.97 -3.38 -0.69
N GLY A 35 -17.90 -4.25 0.31
CA GLY A 35 -17.23 -3.95 1.57
C GLY A 35 -15.92 -4.71 1.65
N VAL A 36 -14.81 -4.15 1.15
CA VAL A 36 -13.53 -4.56 1.73
C VAL A 36 -13.53 -3.99 3.14
N GLU A 37 -13.80 -4.85 4.13
CA GLU A 37 -13.76 -4.45 5.52
C GLU A 37 -12.33 -3.98 5.85
N SER A 38 -12.19 -2.69 6.09
CA SER A 38 -10.90 -2.07 6.41
C SER A 38 -11.00 -1.38 7.75
N MET A 39 -10.08 -1.72 8.65
CA MET A 39 -9.96 -1.07 9.94
C MET A 39 -9.01 0.13 9.83
N GLN A 40 -9.42 1.29 10.35
CA GLN A 40 -8.61 2.50 10.39
C GLN A 40 -8.39 2.95 11.84
N LEU A 41 -7.15 3.29 12.17
CA LEU A 41 -6.79 3.89 13.46
C LEU A 41 -6.51 5.38 13.26
N ILE A 42 -7.27 6.23 13.95
CA ILE A 42 -7.07 7.68 13.94
C ILE A 42 -6.18 8.07 15.12
N VAL A 43 -5.03 8.68 14.83
CA VAL A 43 -4.08 9.16 15.84
C VAL A 43 -4.10 10.69 15.86
N THR A 44 -4.64 11.27 16.93
CA THR A 44 -4.67 12.73 17.12
C THR A 44 -3.49 13.14 18.00
N VAL A 45 -2.64 14.04 17.50
CA VAL A 45 -1.45 14.54 18.21
C VAL A 45 -1.62 16.03 18.57
N LYS A 46 -1.09 16.45 19.73
CA LYS A 46 -1.17 17.85 20.18
C LYS A 46 -0.25 18.80 19.39
N LYS A 47 0.90 18.31 18.93
CA LYS A 47 1.88 19.08 18.17
C LYS A 47 2.35 18.26 16.98
N ILE A 48 2.15 18.81 15.78
CA ILE A 48 2.63 18.21 14.54
C ILE A 48 4.02 18.78 14.26
N SER A 49 4.97 17.93 13.88
CA SER A 49 6.30 18.40 13.46
C SER A 49 6.17 19.22 12.17
N HIS A 50 6.80 20.40 12.13
CA HIS A 50 6.77 21.29 10.95
C HIS A 50 7.56 20.75 9.75
N LYS A 51 8.35 19.68 9.92
CA LYS A 51 9.07 19.05 8.80
C LYS A 51 8.10 18.16 8.03
N MET A 52 7.56 18.68 6.93
CA MET A 52 6.70 17.93 6.02
C MET A 52 7.51 16.83 5.30
N GLN A 53 7.51 15.63 5.88
CA GLN A 53 8.14 14.46 5.27
C GLN A 53 7.20 13.88 4.21
N LYS A 54 7.66 13.83 2.96
CA LYS A 54 6.91 13.24 1.84
C LYS A 54 7.01 11.71 1.80
N LYS A 55 8.01 11.15 2.50
CA LYS A 55 8.24 9.70 2.59
C LYS A 55 7.33 9.11 3.68
N PRO A 56 6.52 8.08 3.37
CA PRO A 56 5.75 7.39 4.40
C PRO A 56 6.68 6.71 5.40
N TYR A 57 6.33 6.77 6.68
CA TYR A 57 7.06 6.05 7.72
C TYR A 57 6.59 4.59 7.76
N ARG A 58 7.55 3.65 7.68
CA ARG A 58 7.26 2.22 7.78
C ARG A 58 7.19 1.82 9.25
N LEU A 59 6.03 1.35 9.68
CA LEU A 59 5.85 0.77 11.01
C LEU A 59 6.12 -0.74 10.93
N PRO A 60 7.13 -1.28 11.62
CA PRO A 60 7.33 -2.72 11.68
C PRO A 60 6.16 -3.35 12.46
N LEU A 61 5.45 -4.26 11.80
CA LEU A 61 4.32 -4.98 12.40
C LEU A 61 4.74 -6.40 12.74
N ARG A 62 4.26 -6.89 13.89
CA ARG A 62 4.47 -8.28 14.31
C ARG A 62 3.73 -9.26 13.42
N ASN A 63 2.51 -8.90 13.02
CA ASN A 63 1.65 -9.70 12.16
C ASN A 63 1.61 -9.07 10.76
N ARG A 64 1.55 -9.92 9.73
CA ARG A 64 1.43 -9.48 8.34
C ARG A 64 0.01 -8.96 8.10
N LEU A 65 -0.12 -7.83 7.38
CA LEU A 65 -1.42 -7.24 7.04
C LEU A 65 -2.09 -7.91 5.83
N TYR A 66 -1.30 -8.62 5.01
CA TYR A 66 -1.76 -9.20 3.76
C TYR A 66 -1.46 -10.71 3.79
N GLU A 67 -2.45 -11.51 3.39
CA GLU A 67 -2.28 -12.93 3.07
C GLU A 67 -1.82 -13.09 1.60
N GLU A 68 -1.11 -14.16 1.27
CA GLU A 68 -0.61 -14.41 -0.10
C GLU A 68 -1.68 -15.06 -1.01
N PRO A 69 -1.71 -14.80 -2.34
CA PRO A 69 -0.79 -14.00 -3.14
C PRO A 69 -1.40 -12.63 -3.53
N SER A 70 -1.19 -11.61 -2.69
CA SER A 70 -1.48 -10.23 -3.07
C SER A 70 -0.62 -9.84 -4.28
N SER A 71 -1.22 -9.26 -5.33
CA SER A 71 -0.46 -8.90 -6.53
C SER A 71 0.40 -7.66 -6.24
N VAL A 72 1.72 -7.82 -6.09
CA VAL A 72 2.65 -6.70 -5.79
C VAL A 72 3.26 -6.15 -7.08
N CYS A 73 3.18 -4.83 -7.26
CA CYS A 73 3.86 -4.10 -8.33
C CYS A 73 5.09 -3.35 -7.78
N LEU A 74 6.26 -3.55 -8.39
CA LEU A 74 7.48 -2.84 -8.04
C LEU A 74 7.79 -1.75 -9.06
N ILE A 75 7.86 -0.50 -8.61
CA ILE A 75 8.23 0.64 -9.45
C ILE A 75 9.72 0.95 -9.29
N ILE A 76 10.48 0.84 -10.38
CA ILE A 76 11.93 1.07 -10.42
C ILE A 76 12.30 2.28 -11.28
N LYS A 77 13.47 2.87 -11.02
CA LYS A 77 13.95 4.03 -11.80
C LYS A 77 14.39 3.66 -13.21
N ASN A 78 15.26 2.66 -13.33
CA ASN A 78 15.87 2.20 -14.57
C ASN A 78 15.46 0.75 -14.82
N HIS A 79 15.12 0.43 -16.06
CA HIS A 79 14.78 -0.93 -16.50
C HIS A 79 16.01 -1.62 -17.09
N ASP A 80 16.97 -1.99 -16.23
CA ASP A 80 18.13 -2.77 -16.66
C ASP A 80 17.80 -4.25 -16.51
N GLU A 81 17.98 -5.06 -17.56
CA GLU A 81 17.61 -6.49 -17.57
C GLU A 81 18.31 -7.27 -16.44
N GLU A 82 19.58 -6.98 -16.19
CA GLU A 82 20.34 -7.57 -15.07
C GLU A 82 19.73 -7.26 -13.69
N HIS A 83 19.18 -6.06 -13.51
CA HIS A 83 18.54 -5.69 -12.24
C HIS A 83 17.21 -6.41 -12.08
N VAL A 84 16.45 -6.57 -13.16
CA VAL A 84 15.20 -7.33 -13.17
C VAL A 84 15.46 -8.80 -12.85
N GLU A 85 16.50 -9.40 -13.42
CA GLU A 85 16.90 -10.78 -13.10
C GLU A 85 17.37 -10.93 -11.65
N LYS A 86 18.20 -10.00 -11.16
CA LYS A 86 18.61 -9.99 -9.74
C LYS A 86 17.41 -9.90 -8.80
N LEU A 87 16.40 -9.07 -9.13
CA LEU A 87 15.18 -8.92 -8.33
C LEU A 87 14.29 -10.15 -8.38
N LYS A 88 14.18 -10.82 -9.53
CA LYS A 88 13.49 -12.11 -9.65
C LYS A 88 14.21 -13.22 -8.86
N ASN A 89 15.54 -13.25 -8.93
CA ASN A 89 16.38 -14.23 -8.24
C ASN A 89 16.41 -14.03 -6.71
N LEU A 90 16.14 -12.81 -6.22
CA LEU A 90 15.99 -12.52 -4.79
C LEU A 90 14.74 -13.15 -4.15
N GLY A 91 13.91 -13.86 -4.93
CA GLY A 91 12.96 -14.83 -4.38
C GLY A 91 11.77 -14.22 -3.64
N ILE A 92 11.36 -12.99 -3.99
CA ILE A 92 10.09 -12.45 -3.54
C ILE A 92 9.02 -12.98 -4.50
N SER A 93 8.49 -14.18 -4.21
CA SER A 93 7.41 -14.85 -4.95
C SER A 93 6.15 -14.00 -5.15
N VAL A 94 6.05 -12.88 -4.43
CA VAL A 94 4.91 -11.98 -4.38
C VAL A 94 4.94 -10.89 -5.48
N ILE A 95 6.10 -10.61 -6.11
CA ILE A 95 6.21 -9.55 -7.13
C ILE A 95 5.69 -10.04 -8.48
N LYS A 96 4.56 -9.50 -8.92
CA LYS A 96 3.87 -9.88 -10.17
C LYS A 96 4.34 -9.07 -11.38
N GLU A 97 4.54 -7.76 -11.20
CA GLU A 97 4.92 -6.86 -12.28
C GLU A 97 5.98 -5.85 -11.81
N ILE A 98 6.98 -5.63 -12.66
CA ILE A 98 8.03 -4.63 -12.44
C ILE A 98 7.82 -3.54 -13.50
N VAL A 99 7.59 -2.30 -13.05
CA VAL A 99 7.30 -1.15 -13.92
C VAL A 99 8.36 -0.09 -13.74
N SER A 100 8.90 0.45 -14.83
CA SER A 100 9.86 1.55 -14.75
C SER A 100 9.20 2.92 -14.71
N VAL A 101 9.93 3.93 -14.24
CA VAL A 101 9.48 5.34 -14.32
C VAL A 101 9.26 5.78 -15.78
N MET A 102 10.00 5.20 -16.74
CA MET A 102 9.79 5.48 -18.17
C MET A 102 8.49 4.86 -18.67
N ASP A 103 8.21 3.61 -18.32
CA ASP A 103 6.95 2.93 -18.67
C ASP A 103 5.74 3.67 -18.10
N MET A 104 5.87 4.22 -16.89
CA MET A 104 4.82 5.04 -16.28
C MET A 104 4.51 6.32 -17.06
N LYS A 105 5.51 6.88 -17.74
CA LYS A 105 5.34 8.09 -18.56
C LYS A 105 4.89 7.78 -19.99
N THR A 106 5.19 6.59 -20.51
CA THR A 106 4.85 6.18 -21.87
C THR A 106 3.56 5.36 -21.87
N LYS A 107 3.62 4.11 -21.39
CA LYS A 107 2.52 3.14 -21.39
C LYS A 107 1.37 3.55 -20.47
N TYR A 108 1.69 4.02 -19.27
CA TYR A 108 0.68 4.41 -18.27
C TYR A 108 0.44 5.92 -18.20
N HIS A 109 0.63 6.66 -19.29
CA HIS A 109 0.32 8.08 -19.33
C HIS A 109 -1.20 8.34 -19.19
N SER A 110 -2.01 7.53 -19.88
CA SER A 110 -3.46 7.71 -19.91
C SER A 110 -4.09 7.47 -18.53
N PHE A 111 -5.18 8.19 -18.25
CA PHE A 111 -5.90 8.03 -16.99
C PHE A 111 -6.50 6.63 -16.82
N GLU A 112 -6.87 6.00 -17.93
CA GLU A 112 -7.41 4.64 -17.95
C GLU A 112 -6.34 3.60 -17.62
N ALA A 113 -5.16 3.68 -18.24
CA ALA A 113 -4.07 2.76 -17.96
C ALA A 113 -3.62 2.80 -16.50
N ARG A 114 -3.54 4.00 -15.89
CA ARG A 114 -3.23 4.13 -14.45
C ARG A 114 -4.29 3.52 -13.56
N ARG A 115 -5.57 3.64 -13.93
CA ARG A 115 -6.68 3.00 -13.20
C ARG A 115 -6.64 1.49 -13.34
N ALA A 116 -6.33 0.97 -14.52
CA ALA A 116 -6.16 -0.46 -14.76
C ALA A 116 -5.02 -1.02 -13.89
N LEU A 117 -3.85 -0.38 -13.89
CA LEU A 117 -2.70 -0.77 -13.06
C LEU A 117 -3.06 -0.77 -11.56
N MET A 118 -3.75 0.28 -11.11
CA MET A 118 -4.19 0.42 -9.72
C MET A 118 -5.23 -0.64 -9.31
N ASN A 119 -6.05 -1.11 -10.25
CA ASN A 119 -7.05 -2.16 -9.98
C ASN A 119 -6.45 -3.57 -10.06
N SER A 120 -5.37 -3.77 -10.84
CA SER A 120 -4.76 -5.10 -11.02
C SER A 120 -3.81 -5.51 -9.89
N HIS A 121 -3.34 -4.54 -9.09
CA HIS A 121 -2.37 -4.78 -8.01
C HIS A 121 -2.88 -4.24 -6.69
N ASP A 122 -2.61 -4.97 -5.62
CA ASP A 122 -3.03 -4.63 -4.26
C ASP A 122 -1.99 -3.77 -3.55
N LEU A 123 -0.71 -4.09 -3.77
CA LEU A 123 0.42 -3.42 -3.15
C LEU A 123 1.35 -2.83 -4.19
N PHE A 124 1.80 -1.60 -3.94
CA PHE A 124 2.83 -0.94 -4.72
C PHE A 124 4.07 -0.74 -3.87
N LEU A 125 5.20 -1.22 -4.37
CA LEU A 125 6.52 -0.99 -3.81
C LEU A 125 7.29 -0.07 -4.77
N THR A 126 8.20 0.72 -4.23
CA THR A 126 8.98 1.64 -5.05
C THR A 126 10.39 1.80 -4.53
N ASP A 127 11.33 2.11 -5.41
CA ASP A 127 12.67 2.50 -4.99
C ASP A 127 12.63 3.81 -4.19
N ASP A 128 13.34 3.85 -3.06
CA ASP A 128 13.56 5.04 -2.23
C ASP A 128 13.98 6.28 -3.04
N ARG A 129 14.69 6.10 -4.16
CA ARG A 129 15.16 7.21 -5.00
C ARG A 129 14.05 7.93 -5.77
N ILE A 130 12.93 7.27 -6.05
CA ILE A 130 11.89 7.80 -6.94
C ILE A 130 10.63 8.27 -6.19
N ILE A 131 10.49 7.93 -4.89
CA ILE A 131 9.33 8.27 -4.06
C ILE A 131 8.90 9.74 -4.15
N ASN A 132 9.86 10.66 -4.22
CA ASN A 132 9.58 12.10 -4.27
C ASN A 132 9.00 12.56 -5.62
N SER A 133 9.25 11.83 -6.71
CA SER A 133 8.77 12.15 -8.05
C SER A 133 7.46 11.45 -8.40
N LEU A 134 7.12 10.36 -7.71
CA LEU A 134 5.92 9.56 -7.95
C LEU A 134 4.59 10.31 -7.86
N PRO A 135 4.37 11.26 -6.92
CA PRO A 135 3.09 11.98 -6.83
C PRO A 135 2.71 12.69 -8.14
N LYS A 136 3.71 13.21 -8.86
CA LYS A 136 3.51 13.89 -10.15
C LYS A 136 3.15 12.90 -11.28
N ILE A 137 3.64 11.67 -11.21
CA ILE A 137 3.50 10.67 -12.28
C ILE A 137 2.21 9.86 -12.10
N LEU A 138 2.00 9.32 -10.89
CA LEU A 138 0.84 8.49 -10.56
C LEU A 138 -0.47 9.31 -10.52
N GLY A 139 -0.38 10.57 -10.07
CA GLY A 139 -1.53 11.47 -9.94
C GLY A 139 -2.35 11.24 -8.65
N ALA A 140 -3.27 12.18 -8.37
CA ALA A 140 -3.96 12.26 -7.09
C ALA A 140 -4.84 11.04 -6.76
N LYS A 141 -5.50 10.44 -7.76
CA LYS A 141 -6.41 9.30 -7.56
C LYS A 141 -5.72 8.08 -6.95
N PHE A 142 -4.43 7.91 -7.22
CA PHE A 142 -3.63 6.82 -6.68
C PHE A 142 -3.45 6.95 -5.16
N TYR A 143 -3.21 8.18 -4.68
CA TYR A 143 -3.03 8.48 -3.26
C TYR A 143 -4.36 8.55 -2.50
N MET A 144 -5.46 8.94 -3.17
CA MET A 144 -6.80 8.93 -2.58
C MET A 144 -7.30 7.52 -2.24
N ARG A 145 -6.88 6.50 -2.98
CA ARG A 145 -7.29 5.10 -2.73
C ARG A 145 -6.42 4.37 -1.70
N ASN A 146 -5.62 5.08 -0.90
CA ASN A 146 -4.73 4.52 0.12
C ASN A 146 -3.69 3.49 -0.39
N LYS A 147 -3.48 3.36 -1.71
CA LYS A 147 -2.45 2.52 -2.31
C LYS A 147 -1.12 3.27 -2.40
N ILE A 148 -0.65 3.82 -1.28
CA ILE A 148 0.58 4.64 -1.25
C ILE A 148 1.79 3.72 -1.49
N PRO A 149 2.69 4.01 -2.46
CA PRO A 149 3.84 3.17 -2.71
C PRO A 149 4.76 3.08 -1.49
N GLY A 150 5.02 1.85 -1.02
CA GLY A 150 5.97 1.57 0.04
C GLY A 150 7.41 1.67 -0.46
N SER A 151 8.26 2.44 0.20
CA SER A 151 9.61 2.75 -0.27
C SER A 151 10.66 1.70 0.15
N VAL A 152 11.14 0.87 -0.78
CA VAL A 152 12.14 -0.19 -0.58
C VAL A 152 13.52 0.31 -0.97
N ASN A 153 14.54 -0.02 -0.17
CA ASN A 153 15.92 0.24 -0.53
C ASN A 153 16.50 -0.92 -1.35
N LEU A 154 16.56 -0.72 -2.68
CA LEU A 154 17.08 -1.73 -3.62
C LEU A 154 18.61 -1.90 -3.57
N LYS A 155 19.35 -1.04 -2.84
CA LYS A 155 20.81 -1.17 -2.68
C LYS A 155 21.21 -2.04 -1.50
N ALA A 156 20.29 -2.30 -0.57
CA ALA A 156 20.59 -3.13 0.59
C ALA A 156 20.67 -4.60 0.17
N LYS A 157 21.63 -5.34 0.73
CA LYS A 157 21.76 -6.80 0.51
C LYS A 157 20.52 -7.58 0.99
N ASN A 158 19.77 -7.00 1.94
CA ASN A 158 18.52 -7.54 2.46
C ASN A 158 17.39 -6.56 2.14
N LEU A 159 16.47 -6.97 1.26
CA LEU A 159 15.17 -6.32 1.09
C LEU A 159 14.23 -6.86 2.16
N GLN A 160 14.40 -6.43 3.41
CA GLN A 160 13.43 -6.65 4.49
C GLN A 160 12.64 -5.37 4.77
#